data_AF-A0A2T2ZZQ3-F1
#
_entry.id   AF-A0A2T2ZZQ3-F1
#
_cell.length_a   1.000
_cell.length_b   1.000
_cell.length_c   1.000
_cell.angle_alpha   90.00
_cell.angle_beta   90.00
_cell.angle_gamma   90.00
#
_symmetry.space_group_name_H-M   'P 1'
#
loop_
_entity.id
_entity.type
_entity.pdbx_description
1 polymer ?
#
loop_
_entity_poly.entity_id
_entity_poly.type
_entity_poly.pdbx_seq_one_letter_code
_entity_poly.pdbx_strand_id
1 'polypeptide(L)'
;MPSQQTSPQVSGVDTDCRDGKIDTELPGDVIGTITTTQFLRHVLRAVNRSKHGAKKTDKLRRCAMRDEMWDLVCQLQYSASQERPYNQRVADQIRHWLAANFDAGGPVQDELQADFEMLLSMKEAVAEARKKQLAAKQEARDLAERAMLEWDVIEDVHSEEEWLVI
;
A
#
# COMPACT_ATOMS: atom_id res chain seq x y z
N MET A 1 1.22 9.16 67.14
CA MET A 1 0.47 8.22 66.30
C MET A 1 0.50 8.72 64.86
N PRO A 2 1.10 7.99 63.90
CA PRO A 2 1.24 8.50 62.53
C PRO A 2 -0.06 8.30 61.75
N SER A 3 -0.58 9.39 61.21
CA SER A 3 -1.75 9.39 60.32
C SER A 3 -1.30 9.15 58.86
N GLN A 4 -2.15 8.43 58.15
CA GLN A 4 -1.86 7.65 56.96
C GLN A 4 -1.58 8.47 55.70
N GLN A 5 -0.61 8.02 54.90
CA GLN A 5 -0.49 8.34 53.48
C GLN A 5 -1.64 7.67 52.72
N THR A 6 -2.50 8.45 52.08
CA THR A 6 -3.42 7.97 51.06
C THR A 6 -2.74 8.01 49.70
N SER A 7 -2.29 6.86 49.21
CA SER A 7 -1.95 6.67 47.80
C SER A 7 -3.22 6.59 46.97
N PRO A 8 -3.34 7.28 45.81
CA PRO A 8 -4.46 7.06 44.91
C PRO A 8 -4.30 5.71 44.21
N GLN A 9 -5.30 4.84 44.38
CA GLN A 9 -5.49 3.65 43.56
C GLN A 9 -5.76 4.09 42.12
N VAL A 10 -4.78 3.89 41.24
CA VAL A 10 -5.00 4.01 39.80
C VAL A 10 -5.72 2.74 39.35
N SER A 11 -7.03 2.90 39.16
CA SER A 11 -7.95 1.94 38.56
C SER A 11 -7.36 1.28 37.32
N GLY A 12 -7.55 -0.04 37.23
CA GLY A 12 -7.19 -0.84 36.08
C GLY A 12 -7.72 -0.23 34.79
N VAL A 13 -6.79 0.22 33.95
CA VAL A 13 -7.06 0.41 32.54
C VAL A 13 -6.80 -0.96 31.91
N ASP A 14 -7.88 -1.69 31.66
CA ASP A 14 -7.89 -2.78 30.69
C ASP A 14 -7.50 -2.20 29.33
N THR A 15 -6.19 -2.19 29.07
CA THR A 15 -5.67 -2.06 27.70
C THR A 15 -5.95 -3.37 27.00
N ASP A 16 -7.20 -3.52 26.57
CA ASP A 16 -7.58 -4.36 25.45
C ASP A 16 -6.74 -3.90 24.27
N CYS A 17 -5.81 -4.76 23.88
CA CYS A 17 -5.13 -4.64 22.60
C CYS A 17 -6.24 -4.78 21.57
N ARG A 18 -6.73 -3.64 21.06
CA ARG A 18 -7.67 -3.61 19.94
C ARG A 18 -7.24 -4.68 18.93
N ASP A 19 -8.06 -5.71 18.80
CA ASP A 19 -8.16 -6.52 17.61
C ASP A 19 -8.61 -5.56 16.51
N GLY A 20 -7.63 -4.91 15.88
CA GLY A 20 -7.85 -4.00 14.78
C GLY A 20 -8.47 -4.80 13.65
N LYS A 21 -9.80 -4.73 13.51
CA LYS A 21 -10.45 -4.97 12.23
C LYS A 21 -9.80 -4.00 11.25
N ILE A 22 -9.08 -4.56 10.29
CA ILE A 22 -8.51 -3.81 9.18
C ILE A 22 -9.71 -3.42 8.31
N ASP A 23 -10.26 -2.23 8.55
CA ASP A 23 -11.32 -1.66 7.70
C ASP A 23 -10.68 -1.31 6.35
N THR A 24 -10.76 -2.26 5.42
CA THR A 24 -10.29 -2.13 4.05
C THR A 24 -11.37 -1.43 3.21
N GLU A 25 -11.52 -0.12 3.37
CA GLU A 25 -12.27 0.71 2.42
C GLU A 25 -11.30 1.54 1.57
N LEU A 26 -10.67 0.89 0.59
CA LEU A 26 -10.03 1.57 -0.55
C LEU A 26 -10.60 0.95 -1.84
N PRO A 27 -11.64 1.57 -2.44
CA PRO A 27 -12.22 1.08 -3.67
C PRO A 27 -11.27 1.43 -4.82
N GLY A 28 -10.46 0.46 -5.26
CA GLY A 28 -9.70 0.58 -6.51
C GLY A 28 -8.46 -0.30 -6.66
N ASP A 29 -7.87 -0.80 -5.57
CA ASP A 29 -6.65 -1.62 -5.61
C ASP A 29 -6.78 -2.85 -4.70
N VAL A 30 -7.65 -3.78 -5.08
CA VAL A 30 -7.93 -5.01 -4.31
C VAL A 30 -6.68 -5.88 -4.17
N ILE A 31 -5.89 -6.02 -5.24
CA ILE A 31 -4.63 -6.78 -5.22
C ILE A 31 -3.64 -6.11 -4.28
N GLY A 32 -3.50 -4.79 -4.41
CA GLY A 32 -2.63 -4.03 -3.56
C GLY A 32 -3.01 -3.99 -2.09
N THR A 33 -4.31 -4.10 -1.77
CA THR A 33 -4.81 -4.16 -0.39
C THR A 33 -4.57 -5.56 0.21
N ILE A 34 -4.74 -6.61 -0.59
CA ILE A 34 -4.50 -8.00 -0.16
C ILE A 34 -3.03 -8.22 0.18
N THR A 35 -2.10 -7.81 -0.68
CA THR A 35 -0.65 -8.02 -0.46
C THR A 35 -0.14 -7.23 0.75
N THR A 36 -0.58 -5.98 0.91
CA THR A 36 -0.27 -5.17 2.10
C THR A 36 -0.84 -5.79 3.38
N THR A 37 -2.06 -6.34 3.33
CA THR A 37 -2.66 -7.02 4.49
C THR A 37 -1.91 -8.31 4.84
N GLN A 38 -1.42 -9.07 3.86
CA GLN A 38 -0.62 -10.27 4.08
C GLN A 38 0.74 -9.94 4.73
N PHE A 39 1.43 -8.92 4.23
CA PHE A 39 2.67 -8.43 4.83
C PHE A 39 2.47 -8.00 6.28
N LEU A 40 1.44 -7.17 6.55
CA LEU A 40 1.11 -6.75 7.91
C LEU A 40 0.80 -7.94 8.83
N ARG A 41 0.05 -8.94 8.34
CA ARG A 41 -0.22 -10.15 9.10
C ARG A 41 1.07 -10.92 9.41
N HIS A 42 2.03 -10.93 8.50
CA HIS A 42 3.29 -11.60 8.72
C HIS A 42 4.13 -10.87 9.77
N VAL A 43 4.27 -9.55 9.65
CA VAL A 43 4.94 -8.71 10.66
C VAL A 43 4.29 -8.88 12.02
N LEU A 44 2.96 -8.85 12.11
CA LEU A 44 2.23 -9.06 13.37
C LEU A 44 2.53 -10.42 14.01
N ARG A 45 2.64 -11.48 13.21
CA ARG A 45 3.05 -12.81 13.71
C ARG A 45 4.48 -12.79 14.22
N ALA A 46 5.39 -12.12 13.51
CA ALA A 46 6.78 -12.00 13.93
C ALA A 46 6.93 -11.17 15.21
N VAL A 47 6.21 -10.05 15.34
CA VAL A 47 6.16 -9.23 16.56
C VAL A 47 5.61 -10.03 17.74
N ASN A 48 4.57 -10.85 17.52
CA ASN A 48 4.00 -11.70 18.58
C ASN A 48 4.90 -12.89 18.96
N ARG A 49 5.74 -13.38 18.05
CA ARG A 49 6.67 -14.50 18.27
C ARG A 49 8.06 -14.05 18.72
N SER A 50 8.37 -12.76 18.58
CA SER A 50 9.61 -12.17 19.06
C SER A 50 9.83 -12.56 20.53
N LYS A 51 11.02 -13.10 20.84
CA LYS A 51 11.43 -13.62 22.15
C LYS A 51 11.65 -12.52 23.20
N HIS A 52 10.82 -11.50 23.19
CA HIS A 52 10.69 -10.62 24.33
C HIS A 52 9.82 -11.39 25.35
N GLY A 53 10.41 -11.73 26.50
CA GLY A 53 9.83 -12.67 27.46
C GLY A 53 8.58 -12.14 28.16
N ALA A 54 7.72 -13.07 28.60
CA ALA A 54 6.35 -12.98 29.17
C ALA A 54 6.03 -11.92 30.27
N LYS A 55 6.60 -10.71 30.21
CA LYS A 55 6.38 -9.61 31.16
C LYS A 55 5.44 -8.56 30.58
N LYS A 56 4.74 -7.82 31.45
CA LYS A 56 3.82 -6.74 31.05
C LYS A 56 4.50 -5.63 30.22
N THR A 57 5.78 -5.37 30.47
CA THR A 57 6.62 -4.43 29.69
C THR A 57 6.82 -4.85 28.23
N ASP A 58 6.75 -6.15 27.97
CA ASP A 58 6.94 -6.72 26.65
C ASP A 58 5.63 -6.67 25.82
N LYS A 59 4.46 -6.81 26.47
CA LYS A 59 3.16 -6.52 25.82
C LYS A 59 3.08 -5.09 25.29
N LEU A 60 3.49 -4.11 26.09
CA LEU A 60 3.50 -2.69 25.67
C LEU A 60 4.46 -2.45 24.50
N ARG A 61 5.63 -3.09 24.51
CA ARG A 61 6.61 -3.01 23.41
C ARG A 61 6.03 -3.57 22.11
N ARG A 62 5.39 -4.75 22.15
CA ARG A 62 4.73 -5.32 20.97
C ARG A 62 3.61 -4.44 20.43
N CYS A 63 2.83 -3.79 21.30
CA CYS A 63 1.81 -2.83 20.88
C CYS A 63 2.44 -1.62 20.18
N ALA A 64 3.48 -1.02 20.76
CA ALA A 64 4.20 0.10 20.15
C ALA A 64 4.76 -0.28 18.77
N MET A 65 5.43 -1.43 18.67
CA MET A 65 5.96 -1.96 17.40
C MET A 65 4.86 -2.11 16.34
N ARG A 66 3.72 -2.67 16.72
CA ARG A 66 2.58 -2.81 15.81
C ARG A 66 2.08 -1.47 15.32
N ASP A 67 1.87 -0.54 16.24
CA ASP A 67 1.27 0.75 15.95
C ASP A 67 2.22 1.59 15.07
N GLU A 68 3.54 1.55 15.35
CA GLU A 68 4.58 2.15 14.49
C GLU A 68 4.61 1.56 13.07
N MET A 69 4.56 0.23 12.93
CA MET A 69 4.51 -0.41 11.61
C MET A 69 3.24 -0.04 10.86
N TRP A 70 2.10 0.02 11.55
CA TRP A 70 0.84 0.43 10.94
C TRP A 70 0.92 1.86 10.40
N ASP A 71 1.45 2.80 11.20
CA ASP A 71 1.63 4.19 10.78
C ASP A 71 2.56 4.32 9.57
N LEU A 72 3.65 3.55 9.53
CA LEU A 72 4.57 3.51 8.39
C LEU A 72 3.87 2.98 7.12
N VAL A 73 3.09 1.91 7.23
CA VAL A 73 2.36 1.35 6.08
C VAL A 73 1.29 2.32 5.57
N CYS A 74 0.60 3.04 6.44
CA CYS A 74 -0.34 4.10 6.05
C CYS A 74 0.37 5.25 5.32
N GLN A 75 1.58 5.61 5.74
CA GLN A 75 2.39 6.66 5.11
C GLN A 75 3.03 6.24 3.79
N LEU A 76 3.15 4.93 3.53
CA LEU A 76 3.81 4.42 2.33
C LEU A 76 3.08 4.83 1.04
N GLN A 77 1.78 5.12 1.14
CA GLN A 77 0.90 5.70 0.12
C GLN A 77 1.14 5.19 -1.31
N TYR A 78 0.24 4.35 -1.82
CA TYR A 78 0.38 3.82 -3.17
C TYR A 78 -0.35 4.66 -4.20
N SER A 79 0.33 5.01 -5.28
CA SER A 79 -0.28 5.65 -6.45
C SER A 79 0.27 5.07 -7.74
N ALA A 80 -0.54 4.25 -8.40
CA ALA A 80 -0.22 3.69 -9.73
C ALA A 80 -0.17 4.75 -10.86
N SER A 81 -0.47 6.02 -10.53
CA SER A 81 -0.41 7.15 -11.45
C SER A 81 0.89 7.95 -11.34
N GLN A 82 1.71 7.69 -10.33
CA GLN A 82 2.98 8.38 -10.11
C GLN A 82 4.14 7.62 -10.75
N GLU A 83 5.20 8.35 -11.10
CA GLU A 83 6.44 7.76 -11.63
C GLU A 83 7.10 6.81 -10.62
N ARG A 84 6.97 7.12 -9.32
CA ARG A 84 7.27 6.20 -8.23
C ARG A 84 5.97 5.81 -7.56
N PRO A 85 5.62 4.51 -7.53
CA PRO A 85 4.29 4.08 -7.10
C PRO A 85 4.08 4.10 -5.59
N TYR A 86 5.12 4.44 -4.81
CA TYR A 86 5.10 4.56 -3.37
C TYR A 86 6.11 5.60 -2.88
N ASN A 87 5.96 6.03 -1.62
CA ASN A 87 6.89 6.95 -0.99
C ASN A 87 8.21 6.24 -0.61
N GLN A 88 9.27 6.49 -1.39
CA GLN A 88 10.59 5.87 -1.18
C GLN A 88 11.14 6.10 0.23
N ARG A 89 10.96 7.31 0.79
CA ARG A 89 11.46 7.65 2.12
C ARG A 89 10.81 6.77 3.19
N VAL A 90 9.52 6.47 3.04
CA VAL A 90 8.78 5.60 3.96
C VAL A 90 9.18 4.14 3.76
N ALA A 91 9.43 3.72 2.52
CA ALA A 91 9.98 2.39 2.25
C ALA A 91 11.34 2.19 2.95
N ASP A 92 12.22 3.20 2.91
CA ASP A 92 13.48 3.17 3.64
C ASP A 92 13.26 3.13 5.15
N GLN A 93 12.30 3.89 5.68
CA GLN A 93 11.94 3.83 7.11
C GLN A 93 11.46 2.44 7.53
N ILE A 94 10.68 1.75 6.70
CA ILE A 94 10.22 0.37 6.97
C ILE A 94 11.41 -0.60 6.99
N ARG A 95 12.36 -0.49 6.04
CA ARG A 95 13.59 -1.30 6.04
C ARG A 95 14.38 -1.11 7.33
N HIS A 96 14.59 0.14 7.74
CA HIS A 96 15.29 0.45 8.99
C HIS A 96 14.52 -0.05 10.22
N TRP A 97 13.19 0.08 10.21
CA TRP A 97 12.35 -0.43 11.29
C TRP A 97 12.48 -1.94 11.44
N LEU A 98 12.45 -2.70 10.33
CA LEU A 98 12.65 -4.15 10.35
C LEU A 98 14.03 -4.52 10.92
N ALA A 99 15.10 -3.85 10.47
CA ALA A 99 16.45 -4.08 10.97
C ALA A 99 16.65 -3.69 12.45
N ALA A 100 15.89 -2.71 12.95
CA ALA A 100 15.99 -2.25 14.34
C ALA A 100 15.18 -3.12 15.33
N ASN A 101 14.13 -3.77 14.84
CA ASN A 101 13.17 -4.51 15.66
C ASN A 101 13.35 -6.03 15.63
N PHE A 102 14.13 -6.53 14.67
CA PHE A 102 14.51 -7.93 14.55
C PHE A 102 16.03 -8.07 14.53
N ASP A 103 16.53 -9.26 14.88
CA ASP A 103 17.98 -9.51 14.90
C ASP A 103 18.57 -9.34 13.49
N ALA A 104 19.59 -8.48 13.38
CA ALA A 104 20.27 -8.21 12.11
C ALA A 104 20.88 -9.49 11.51
N GLY A 105 20.48 -9.85 10.30
CA GLY A 105 20.87 -11.11 9.64
C GLY A 105 20.22 -12.37 10.23
N GLY A 106 19.16 -12.19 11.02
CA GLY A 106 18.35 -13.29 11.52
C GLY A 106 17.31 -13.74 10.50
N PRO A 107 16.89 -15.02 10.52
CA PRO A 107 15.98 -15.59 9.51
C PRO A 107 14.63 -14.87 9.44
N VAL A 108 14.15 -14.35 10.59
CA VAL A 108 12.89 -13.59 10.65
C VAL A 108 13.01 -12.22 9.99
N GLN A 109 14.14 -11.53 10.17
CA GLN A 109 14.37 -10.25 9.52
C GLN A 109 14.47 -10.44 8.00
N ASP A 110 15.26 -11.41 7.56
CA ASP A 110 15.48 -11.69 6.13
C ASP A 110 14.17 -12.04 5.43
N GLU A 111 13.33 -12.88 6.06
CA GLU A 111 12.01 -13.26 5.54
C GLU A 111 11.07 -12.05 5.44
N LEU A 112 10.96 -11.24 6.50
CA LEU A 112 10.11 -10.04 6.48
C LEU A 112 10.61 -8.99 5.48
N GLN A 113 11.93 -8.86 5.33
CA GLN A 113 12.52 -7.94 4.38
C GLN A 113 12.29 -8.42 2.94
N ALA A 114 12.44 -9.71 2.66
CA ALA A 114 12.12 -10.29 1.36
C ALA A 114 10.63 -10.10 1.01
N ASP A 115 9.73 -10.34 1.96
CA ASP A 115 8.29 -10.11 1.77
C ASP A 115 7.97 -8.65 1.50
N PHE A 116 8.66 -7.72 2.18
CA PHE A 116 8.49 -6.29 1.94
C PHE A 116 8.95 -5.89 0.54
N GLU A 117 10.14 -6.35 0.09
CA GLU A 117 10.63 -6.05 -1.25
C GLU A 117 9.76 -6.69 -2.34
N MET A 118 9.25 -7.91 -2.11
CA MET A 118 8.30 -8.55 -3.02
C MET A 118 7.03 -7.70 -3.16
N LEU A 119 6.52 -7.15 -2.05
CA LEU A 119 5.36 -6.28 -2.05
C LEU A 119 5.61 -4.99 -2.83
N LEU A 120 6.79 -4.35 -2.69
CA LEU A 120 7.15 -3.18 -3.47
C LEU A 120 7.23 -3.49 -4.97
N SER A 121 7.87 -4.60 -5.33
CA SER A 121 8.00 -5.06 -6.72
C SER A 121 6.64 -5.34 -7.37
N MET A 122 5.71 -5.96 -6.63
CA MET A 122 4.34 -6.17 -7.12
C MET A 122 3.63 -4.84 -7.40
N LYS A 123 3.84 -3.82 -6.56
CA LYS A 123 3.24 -2.49 -6.73
C LYS A 123 3.81 -1.77 -7.94
N GLU A 124 5.10 -1.89 -8.18
CA GLU A 124 5.77 -1.40 -9.39
C GLU A 124 5.22 -2.07 -10.64
N ALA A 125 5.12 -3.40 -10.65
CA ALA A 125 4.55 -4.15 -11.78
C ALA A 125 3.11 -3.71 -12.11
N VAL A 126 2.28 -3.48 -11.09
CA VAL A 126 0.91 -2.98 -11.26
C VAL A 126 0.90 -1.55 -11.83
N ALA A 127 1.77 -0.68 -11.35
CA ALA A 127 1.90 0.69 -11.86
C ALA A 127 2.36 0.71 -13.32
N GLU A 128 3.35 -0.11 -13.68
CA GLU A 128 3.79 -0.27 -15.07
C GLU A 128 2.70 -0.80 -15.98
N ALA A 129 1.98 -1.83 -15.54
CA ALA A 129 0.86 -2.40 -16.30
C ALA A 129 -0.22 -1.35 -16.57
N ARG A 130 -0.54 -0.52 -15.57
CA ARG A 130 -1.50 0.58 -15.71
C ARG A 130 -1.00 1.66 -16.67
N LYS A 131 0.29 2.02 -16.60
CA LYS A 131 0.92 2.97 -17.54
C LYS A 131 0.82 2.48 -18.98
N LYS A 132 1.11 1.19 -19.23
CA LYS A 132 0.96 0.57 -20.56
C LYS A 132 -0.48 0.57 -21.05
N GLN A 133 -1.43 0.26 -20.17
CA GLN A 133 -2.85 0.28 -20.52
C GLN A 133 -3.34 1.70 -20.88
N LEU A 134 -2.87 2.71 -20.15
CA LEU A 134 -3.22 4.11 -20.43
C LEU A 134 -2.63 4.58 -21.77
N ALA A 135 -1.36 4.24 -22.04
CA ALA A 135 -0.72 4.53 -23.32
C ALA A 135 -1.45 3.88 -24.50
N ALA A 136 -1.79 2.59 -24.38
CA ALA A 136 -2.55 1.88 -25.42
C ALA A 136 -3.95 2.47 -25.66
N LYS A 137 -4.63 2.92 -24.58
CA LYS A 137 -5.91 3.62 -24.71
C LYS A 137 -5.78 4.97 -25.41
N GLN A 138 -4.70 5.69 -25.15
CA GLN A 138 -4.44 6.97 -25.81
C GLN A 138 -4.14 6.76 -27.29
N GLU A 139 -3.27 5.81 -27.63
CA GLU A 139 -2.95 5.47 -29.01
C GLU A 139 -4.19 5.02 -29.81
N ALA A 140 -5.07 4.22 -29.19
CA ALA A 140 -6.34 3.83 -29.80
C ALA A 140 -7.29 5.02 -30.03
N ARG A 141 -7.29 6.02 -29.14
CA ARG A 141 -8.05 7.26 -29.35
C ARG A 141 -7.46 8.09 -30.48
N ASP A 142 -6.15 8.30 -30.48
CA ASP A 142 -5.47 9.07 -31.51
C ASP A 142 -5.65 8.44 -32.91
N LEU A 143 -5.66 7.09 -32.99
CA LEU A 143 -5.96 6.35 -34.22
C LEU A 143 -7.42 6.53 -34.65
N ALA A 144 -8.37 6.45 -33.71
CA ALA A 144 -9.79 6.63 -34.00
C ALA A 144 -10.10 8.07 -34.47
N GLU A 145 -9.47 9.07 -33.87
CA GLU A 145 -9.59 10.47 -34.28
C GLU A 145 -9.02 10.70 -35.69
N ARG A 146 -7.86 10.11 -36.02
CA ARG A 146 -7.32 10.15 -37.39
C ARG A 146 -8.25 9.49 -38.40
N ALA A 147 -8.78 8.31 -38.06
CA ALA A 147 -9.73 7.63 -38.93
C ALA A 147 -10.98 8.48 -39.17
N MET A 148 -11.55 9.12 -38.14
CA MET A 148 -12.70 10.04 -38.30
C MET A 148 -12.37 11.21 -39.23
N LEU A 149 -11.21 11.84 -39.07
CA LEU A 149 -10.77 12.94 -39.95
C LEU A 149 -10.58 12.48 -41.41
N GLU A 150 -10.12 11.24 -41.64
CA GLU A 150 -9.99 10.67 -42.99
C GLU A 150 -11.36 10.41 -43.64
N TRP A 151 -12.38 10.00 -42.88
CA TRP A 151 -13.74 9.79 -43.40
C TRP A 151 -14.48 11.10 -43.68
N ASP A 152 -14.30 12.14 -42.85
CA ASP A 152 -14.87 13.48 -43.09
C ASP A 152 -14.37 14.09 -44.42
N VAL A 153 -13.13 13.78 -44.82
CA VAL A 153 -12.56 14.24 -46.10
C VAL A 153 -13.18 13.54 -47.32
N ILE A 154 -13.78 12.36 -47.15
CA ILE A 154 -14.40 11.60 -48.26
C ILE A 154 -15.84 12.07 -48.53
N GLU A 155 -16.57 12.52 -47.49
CA GLU A 155 -17.95 13.04 -47.67
C GLU A 155 -17.99 14.37 -48.44
N ASP A 156 -16.96 15.20 -48.37
CA ASP A 156 -16.90 16.47 -49.13
C ASP A 156 -16.63 16.28 -50.64
N VAL A 157 -16.10 15.12 -51.07
CA VAL A 157 -15.77 14.86 -52.49
C VAL A 157 -16.94 14.24 -53.28
N HIS A 158 -18.04 13.83 -52.61
CA HIS A 158 -19.22 13.23 -53.27
C HIS A 158 -20.46 14.12 -53.30
N SER A 159 -20.36 15.41 -52.94
CA SER A 159 -21.50 16.35 -53.04
C SER A 159 -21.56 17.17 -54.34
N GLU A 160 -20.59 17.03 -55.25
CA GLU A 160 -20.52 17.76 -56.53
C GLU A 160 -20.47 16.87 -57.78
N GLU A 161 -21.05 15.66 -57.77
CA GLU A 161 -21.43 15.00 -59.05
C GLU A 161 -22.90 15.26 -59.35
N GLU A 162 -23.08 16.34 -60.10
CA GLU A 162 -24.26 16.73 -60.84
C GLU A 162 -24.95 15.51 -61.47
N TRP A 163 -26.17 15.19 -61.01
CA TRP A 163 -27.13 14.39 -61.77
C TRP A 163 -27.70 15.20 -62.95
N LEU A 164 -26.81 15.63 -63.85
CA LEU A 164 -27.14 16.25 -65.12
C LEU A 164 -26.66 15.34 -66.25
N VAL A 165 -27.41 14.26 -66.51
CA VAL A 165 -27.57 13.77 -67.87
C VAL A 165 -29.02 13.37 -68.10
N ILE A 166 -29.55 14.02 -69.12
CA ILE A 166 -30.89 14.00 -69.71
C ILE A 166 -31.17 12.66 -70.38
#